data_AF-A0A4Q3Z3L8-F1
#
_entry.id   AF-A0A4Q3Z3L8-F1
#
_cell.length_a   1.000
_cell.length_b   1.000
_cell.length_c   1.000
_cell.angle_alpha   90.00
_cell.angle_beta   90.00
_cell.angle_gamma   90.00
#
_symmetry.space_group_name_H-M   'P 1'
#
loop_
_entity.id
_entity.type
_entity.pdbx_description
1 polymer ?
#
loop_
_entity_poly.entity_id
_entity_poly.type
_entity_poly.pdbx_seq_one_letter_code
_entity_poly.pdbx_strand_id
1 'polypeptide(L)' 'MEITTLGIDLAKSVFQLHGVDACGAVVLQKKLRRGAVLD' A
#
# COMPACT_ATOMS: atom_id res chain seq x y z
N MET A 1 11.22 6.82 8.29
CA MET A 1 10.57 5.51 8.44
C MET A 1 10.74 4.78 7.13
N GLU A 2 11.38 3.62 7.16
CA GLU A 2 11.64 2.78 5.99
C GLU A 2 10.60 1.68 5.91
N ILE A 3 10.01 1.48 4.73
CA ILE A 3 9.09 0.37 4.47
C ILE A 3 9.93 -0.81 4.02
N THR A 4 9.90 -1.91 4.78
CA THR A 4 10.65 -3.12 4.44
C THR A 4 9.79 -4.13 3.69
N THR A 5 8.48 -4.15 3.97
CA THR A 5 7.51 -5.01 3.31
C THR A 5 6.31 -4.18 2.89
N LEU A 6 5.90 -4.30 1.63
CA LEU A 6 4.72 -3.63 1.08
C LEU A 6 3.70 -4.65 0.58
N GLY A 7 2.56 -4.74 1.27
CA GLY A 7 1.36 -5.42 0.81
C GLY A 7 0.56 -4.52 -0.12
N ILE A 8 0.09 -5.09 -1.23
CA ILE A 8 -0.78 -4.40 -2.19
C ILE A 8 -2.01 -5.26 -2.45
N ASP A 9 -3.18 -4.79 -2.01
CA ASP A 9 -4.44 -5.44 -2.31
C ASP A 9 -5.04 -4.86 -3.60
N LEU A 10 -5.30 -5.74 -4.57
CA LEU A 10 -5.83 -5.37 -5.87
C LEU A 10 -7.35 -5.60 -5.92
N ALA A 11 -8.13 -4.52 -5.92
CA ALA A 11 -9.58 -4.59 -6.13
C ALA A 11 -9.99 -3.97 -7.49
N LYS A 12 -11.28 -4.10 -7.85
CA LYS A 12 -11.81 -3.68 -9.16
C LYS A 12 -11.63 -2.18 -9.44
N SER A 13 -11.67 -1.32 -8.42
CA SER A 13 -11.63 0.15 -8.61
C SER A 13 -10.61 0.86 -7.71
N VAL A 14 -10.01 0.13 -6.76
CA VAL A 14 -9.09 0.68 -5.78
C VAL A 14 -7.92 -0.26 -5.54
N PHE A 15 -6.79 0.33 -5.13
CA PHE A 15 -5.63 -0.38 -4.60
C PHE A 15 -5.46 0.00 -3.13
N GLN A 16 -5.25 -0.98 -2.26
CA GLN A 16 -4.87 -0.72 -0.87
C GLN A 16 -3.39 -1.01 -0.71
N LEU A 17 -2.65 -0.03 -0.20
CA LEU A 17 -1.26 -0.16 0.16
C LEU A 17 -1.13 -0.30 1.68
N HIS A 18 -0.39 -1.31 2.10
CA HIS A 18 -0.07 -1.57 3.50
C HIS A 18 1.44 -1.81 3.62
N GLY A 19 2.17 -0.85 4.16
CA GLY A 19 3.61 -0.94 4.36
C GLY A 19 3.97 -1.09 5.83
N VAL A 20 4.88 -2.03 6.12
CA VAL A 20 5.42 -2.25 7.46
C VAL A 20 6.94 -2.09 7.47
N ASP A 21 7.49 -1.66 8.61
CA ASP A 21 8.92 -1.61 8.86
C ASP A 21 9.50 -2.98 9.28
N ALA A 22 10.80 -3.04 9.57
CA ALA A 22 11.48 -4.27 9.96
C ALA A 22 10.94 -4.92 11.24
N CYS A 23 10.28 -4.13 12.10
CA CYS A 23 9.68 -4.59 13.34
C CYS A 23 8.21 -5.02 13.15
N GLY A 24 7.69 -4.93 11.91
CA GLY A 24 6.30 -5.22 11.59
C GLY A 24 5.34 -4.08 11.94
N ALA A 25 5.83 -2.89 12.31
CA ALA A 25 4.97 -1.75 12.60
C ALA A 25 4.44 -1.14 11.30
N VAL A 26 3.15 -0.81 11.27
CA VAL A 26 2.51 -0.19 10.10
C VAL A 26 3.00 1.25 9.96
N VAL A 27 3.71 1.52 8.87
CA VAL A 27 4.26 2.84 8.56
C VAL A 27 3.63 3.47 7.32
N LEU A 28 2.87 2.68 6.54
CA LEU A 28 2.08 3.17 5.41
C LEU A 28 0.73 2.45 5.36
N GLN A 29 -0.35 3.22 5.30
CA GLN A 29 -1.68 2.70 4.96
C GLN A 29 -2.38 3.70 4.04
N LYS A 30 -2.54 3.35 2.77
CA LYS A 30 -3.09 4.27 1.76
C LYS A 30 -4.03 3.56 0.79
N LYS A 31 -5.20 4.14 0.59
CA LYS A 31 -6.15 3.74 -0.44
C LYS A 31 -5.99 4.61 -1.67
N LEU A 32 -5.71 4.00 -2.81
CA LEU A 32 -5.59 4.66 -4.11
C LEU A 32 -6.75 4.25 -5.02
N ARG A 33 -7.21 5.17 -5.86
CA ARG A 33 -8.11 4.84 -6.97
C ARG A 33 -7.29 4.28 -8.12
N ARG A 34 -7.86 3.37 -8.91
CA ARG A 34 -7.11 2.72 -10.02
C ARG A 34 -6.52 3.70 -11.04
N GLY A 35 -7.28 4.73 -11.41
CA GLY A 35 -6.79 5.76 -12.34
C GLY A 35 -5.71 6.69 -11.78
N ALA A 36 -5.31 6.53 -10.52
CA ALA A 36 -4.14 7.24 -9.97
C ALA A 36 -2.84 6.42 -10.07
N VAL A 37 -2.91 5.20 -10.64
CA VAL A 37 -1.79 4.24 -10.71
C VAL A 37 -1.61 3.72 -12.13
N LEU A 38 -2.71 3.46 -12.84
CA LEU A 38 -2.71 2.96 -14.21
C LEU A 38 -3.27 4.07 -15.11
N ASP A 39 -2.36 4.89 -15.65
CA ASP A 39 -2.61 5.68 -16.86
C ASP A 39 -2.14 4.89 -18.08
#